data_AF-A0A1M5CD70-F1
#
_entry.id   AF-A0A1M5CD70-F1
#
_cell.length_a   1.000
_cell.length_b   1.000
_cell.length_c   1.000
_cell.angle_alpha   90.00
_cell.angle_beta   90.00
_cell.angle_gamma   90.00
#
_symmetry.space_group_name_H-M   'P 1'
#
loop_
_entity.id
_entity.type
_entity.pdbx_description
1 polymer ?
#
loop_
_entity_poly.entity_id
_entity_poly.type
_entity_poly.pdbx_seq_one_letter_code
_entity_poly.pdbx_strand_id
1 'polypeptide(L)' 'MLELGRVILQLEKARRKMLATDQNDKEKLLAASRKVDELVLEYYRAKLSENREVKSHTDPNS' A
#
# COMPACT_ATOMS: atom_id res chain seq x y z
N MET A 1 -1.52 -3.37 -12.83
CA MET A 1 -0.40 -4.24 -12.42
C MET A 1 0.87 -3.52 -11.91
N LEU A 2 1.52 -2.62 -12.68
CA LEU A 2 2.77 -1.96 -12.24
C LEU A 2 2.64 -1.09 -10.99
N GLU A 3 1.50 -0.42 -10.84
CA GLU A 3 1.23 0.48 -9.70
C GLU A 3 1.00 -0.30 -8.40
N LEU A 4 0.19 -1.36 -8.45
CA LEU A 4 -0.03 -2.23 -7.30
C LEU A 4 1.28 -2.86 -6.81
N GLY A 5 2.10 -3.39 -7.72
CA GLY A 5 3.39 -3.98 -7.36
C GLY A 5 4.33 -2.97 -6.68
N ARG A 6 4.31 -1.70 -7.14
CA ARG A 6 5.06 -0.61 -6.51
C ARG A 6 4.56 -0.32 -5.10
N VAL A 7 3.24 -0.25 -4.89
CA VAL A 7 2.65 0.00 -3.57
C VAL A 7 2.97 -1.12 -2.59
N ILE A 8 2.89 -2.39 -3.03
CA ILE A 8 3.28 -3.56 -2.20
C ILE A 8 4.74 -3.45 -1.76
N LEU A 9 5.65 -3.10 -2.69
CA LEU A 9 7.07 -2.95 -2.38
C LEU A 9 7.31 -1.82 -1.36
N GLN A 10 6.61 -0.69 -1.49
CA GLN A 10 6.73 0.41 -0.55
C GLN A 10 6.17 0.04 0.83
N LEU A 11 5.05 -0.68 0.89
CA LEU A 11 4.46 -1.18 2.13
C LEU A 11 5.43 -2.10 2.88
N GLU A 12 6.08 -3.04 2.19
CA GLU A 12 7.09 -3.92 2.81
C GLU A 12 8.34 -3.18 3.29
N LYS A 13 8.73 -2.09 2.62
CA LYS A 13 9.81 -1.22 3.10
C LYS A 13 9.41 -0.46 4.36
N ALA A 14 8.20 0.11 4.38
CA ALA A 14 7.68 0.83 5.53
C ALA A 14 7.48 -0.08 6.75
N ARG A 15 6.94 -1.29 6.56
CA ARG A 15 6.77 -2.30 7.60
C ARG A 15 8.11 -2.70 8.23
N ARG A 16 9.13 -2.98 7.41
CA ARG A 16 10.48 -3.28 7.93
C ARG A 16 11.10 -2.12 8.68
N LYS A 17 10.93 -0.89 8.19
CA LYS A 17 11.40 0.31 8.88
C LYS A 17 10.72 0.47 10.25
N MET A 18 9.40 0.28 10.32
CA MET A 18 8.65 0.33 11.58
C MET A 18 9.13 -0.72 12.58
N LEU A 19 9.38 -1.96 12.14
CA LEU A 19 9.92 -3.03 12.99
C LEU A 19 11.35 -2.77 13.46
N ALA A 20 12.13 -2.01 12.70
CA ALA A 20 13.49 -1.62 13.05
C ALA A 20 13.56 -0.34 13.92
N THR A 21 12.45 0.37 14.09
CA THR A 21 12.39 1.56 14.95
C THR A 21 12.46 1.16 16.41
N ASP A 22 13.28 1.86 17.18
CA ASP A 22 13.34 1.71 18.65
C ASP A 22 11.95 1.95 19.25
N GLN A 23 11.46 0.99 20.04
CA GLN A 23 10.17 1.07 20.70
C GLN A 23 10.09 2.19 21.75
N ASN A 24 11.24 2.65 22.25
CA ASN A 24 11.31 3.79 23.18
C ASN A 24 11.22 5.13 22.47
N ASP A 25 11.48 5.18 21.16
CA ASP A 25 11.33 6.39 20.34
C ASP A 25 9.89 6.48 19.81
N LYS A 26 8.97 6.87 20.69
CA LYS A 26 7.53 6.93 20.42
C LYS A 26 7.20 7.81 19.21
N GLU A 27 7.92 8.90 19.00
CA GLU A 27 7.68 9.80 17.87
C GLU A 27 8.02 9.13 16.54
N LYS A 28 9.20 8.48 16.45
CA LYS A 28 9.57 7.73 15.24
C LYS A 28 8.66 6.53 15.02
N LEU A 29 8.21 5.87 16.08
CA LEU A 29 7.29 4.74 15.97
C LEU A 29 5.93 5.19 15.44
N LEU A 30 5.39 6.31 15.95
CA LEU A 30 4.15 6.91 15.45
C LEU A 30 4.28 7.35 13.99
N ALA A 31 5.39 7.98 13.61
CA ALA A 31 5.63 8.38 12.23
C ALA A 31 5.72 7.16 11.28
N ALA A 32 6.39 6.09 11.71
CA ALA A 32 6.47 4.85 10.94
C ALA A 32 5.10 4.15 10.82
N SER A 33 4.31 4.11 11.90
CA SER A 33 2.94 3.58 11.90
C SER A 33 2.05 4.32 10.90
N ARG A 34 2.00 5.66 10.98
CA ARG A 34 1.21 6.48 10.05
C ARG A 34 1.60 6.22 8.61
N LYS A 35 2.90 6.03 8.34
CA LYS A 35 3.36 5.75 6.97
C LYS A 35 2.88 4.39 6.45
N VAL A 36 2.81 3.38 7.32
CA VAL A 36 2.25 2.08 6.98
C VAL A 36 0.75 2.22 6.69
N ASP A 37 0.00 2.94 7.53
CA ASP A 37 -1.44 3.14 7.36
C ASP A 37 -1.78 3.83 6.02
N GLU A 38 -1.04 4.87 5.65
CA GLU A 38 -1.16 5.53 4.34
C GLU A 38 -1.00 4.54 3.17
N LEU A 39 0.06 3.71 3.22
CA LEU A 39 0.37 2.75 2.17
C LEU A 39 -0.65 1.61 2.09
N VAL A 40 -1.28 1.24 3.22
CA VAL A 40 -2.39 0.28 3.23
C VAL A 40 -3.60 0.86 2.49
N LEU A 41 -3.94 2.13 2.73
CA LEU A 41 -5.03 2.79 2.01
C LEU A 41 -4.73 2.89 0.51
N GLU A 42 -3.49 3.23 0.14
CA GLU A 42 -3.03 3.24 -1.26
C GLU A 42 -3.12 1.85 -1.90
N TYR A 43 -2.77 0.78 -1.16
CA TYR A 43 -2.89 -0.59 -1.64
C TYR A 43 -4.34 -0.93 -1.99
N TYR A 44 -5.28 -0.64 -1.09
CA TYR A 44 -6.69 -0.91 -1.34
C TYR A 44 -7.24 -0.07 -2.51
N ARG A 45 -6.83 1.19 -2.64
CA ARG A 45 -7.19 2.03 -3.80
C ARG A 45 -6.66 1.42 -5.10
N ALA A 46 -5.38 1.05 -5.15
CA ALA A 46 -4.76 0.43 -6.31
C ALA A 46 -5.42 -0.91 -6.68
N LYS A 47 -5.76 -1.73 -5.66
CA LYS A 47 -6.50 -2.99 -5.85
C LYS A 47 -7.88 -2.77 -6.44
N LEU A 48 -8.62 -1.77 -5.96
CA LEU A 48 -9.95 -1.45 -6.47
C LEU A 48 -9.90 -0.93 -7.91
N SER A 49 -8.91 -0.10 -8.25
CA SER A 49 -8.71 0.40 -9.61
C SER A 49 -8.37 -0.72 -10.59
N GLU A 50 -7.47 -1.64 -10.21
CA GLU A 50 -7.12 -2.80 -11.04
C GLU A 50 -8.34 -3.71 -11.28
N ASN A 51 -9.18 -3.93 -10.26
CA ASN A 51 -10.42 -4.69 -10.42
C ASN A 51 -11.45 -4.03 -11.34
N ARG A 52 -11.44 -2.69 -11.46
CA ARG A 52 -12.31 -1.98 -12.42
C ARG A 52 -11.81 -2.11 -13.85
N GLU A 53 -10.50 -2.02 -14.07
CA GLU A 53 -9.89 -2.20 -15.40
C GLU A 53 -10.05 -3.64 -15.91
N VAL A 54 -9.94 -4.63 -15.03
CA VAL A 54 -10.17 -6.04 -15.41
C VAL A 54 -11.60 -6.27 -15.88
N LYS A 55 -12.60 -5.66 -15.21
CA LYS A 55 -14.01 -5.80 -15.61
C LYS A 55 -14.31 -5.15 -16.97
N SER A 56 -13.75 -3.98 -17.27
CA SER A 56 -14.00 -3.29 -18.54
C SER A 56 -13.38 -3.98 -19.77
N HIS A 57 -12.39 -4.86 -19.58
CA HIS A 57 -11.79 -5.65 -20.66
C HIS A 57 -12.46 -7.02 -20.88
N THR A 58 -13.31 -7.47 -19.94
CA THR A 58 -14.01 -8.75 -20.03
C THR A 58 -15.46 -8.64 -20.54
N ASP A 59 -15.99 -7.42 -20.70
CA ASP A 59 -17.33 -7.18 -21.25
C ASP A 59 -17.23 -6.83 -22.75
N PRO A 60 -17.61 -7.74 -23.68
CA PRO A 60 -17.41 -7.53 -25.12
C PRO A 60 -18.49 -6.65 -25.79
N ASN A 61 -19.29 -5.90 -25.02
CA ASN A 61 -20.49 -5.23 -25.53
C ASN A 61 -20.72 -3.83 -24.92
N SER A 62 -19.67 -3.01 -24.84
CA SER A 62 -19.78 -1.55 -24.62
C SER A 62 -19.51 -0.77 -25.91
#